data_AF-A0AB33U9U8-F1
#
_entry.id   AF-A0AB33U9U8-F1
#
_cell.length_a   1.000
_cell.length_b   1.000
_cell.length_c   1.000
_cell.angle_alpha   90.00
_cell.angle_beta   90.00
_cell.angle_gamma   90.00
#
_symmetry.space_group_name_H-M   'P 1'
#
loop_
_entity.id
_entity.type
_entity.pdbx_description
1 polymer ?
#
loop_
_entity_poly.entity_id
_entity_poly.type
_entity_poly.pdbx_seq_one_letter_code
_entity_poly.pdbx_strand_id
1 'polypeptide(L)'
;MKKISDLGLTGRKLVGEGLILVFIGIGFLIAGWQFPGLILRFVHAGLFFLALYELSMTFFRKKKSSESVIALVGKAVLFGILASLDLAVQIPLYFAAIFIGIYQLFTAVINFITFYLYRKDGVQPRIRFLIDGVWLSLLGIASLFVSGTQLVVQTIVIGGYLILYGLTNLRDGFLFEEAIEQQNLKRHVRLPLPLFLAALIPRMTLQKVNDYLADNEGQTAQSIYNRHKEIAELPALEVFVHVGEEGFGAVGHVDLSYKGQVYGFGSYDVLSERLGGAIGDGVLFKAERQAYIDFCNQEGMTMLGYQLALSSEQEKAVETRLAEIEGLLLPWQPSAEKVSRRSDGQPIEMYAYRMKEVIGAALFKFKKSKFKTYFVLSTNCVLLADSVIGQAGTDVLGLRGFIAPGTYQSYLDQEYEKTHSLVVAKNIYYRKEKS
;
A
#
# COMPACT_ATOMS: atom_id res chain seq x y z
N MET A 1 18.87 8.68 -21.04
CA MET A 1 18.38 8.82 -19.64
C MET A 1 17.57 7.57 -19.32
N LYS A 2 17.79 6.95 -18.15
CA LYS A 2 16.94 5.82 -17.71
C LYS A 2 15.53 6.35 -17.52
N LYS A 3 14.53 5.75 -18.17
CA LYS A 3 13.12 6.05 -17.93
C LYS A 3 12.79 5.69 -16.48
N ILE A 4 11.75 6.28 -15.87
CA ILE A 4 11.25 5.83 -14.56
C ILE A 4 10.96 4.32 -14.57
N SER A 5 10.55 3.80 -15.73
CA SER A 5 10.36 2.38 -15.97
C SER A 5 11.60 1.50 -15.82
N ASP A 6 12.81 2.04 -15.92
CA ASP A 6 14.05 1.26 -15.94
C ASP A 6 14.63 1.06 -14.52
N LEU A 7 13.90 1.54 -13.49
CA LEU A 7 14.20 1.36 -12.07
C LEU A 7 13.49 0.12 -11.48
N GLY A 8 13.04 -0.79 -12.34
CA GLY A 8 12.33 -2.01 -11.99
C GLY A 8 13.02 -2.85 -10.90
N LEU A 9 12.21 -3.56 -10.13
CA LEU A 9 12.70 -4.57 -9.19
C LEU A 9 13.36 -5.71 -9.98
N THR A 10 14.48 -6.22 -9.49
CA THR A 10 15.15 -7.39 -10.05
C THR A 10 15.24 -8.46 -8.97
N GLY A 11 15.28 -9.74 -9.37
CA GLY A 11 15.47 -10.84 -8.43
C GLY A 11 16.71 -10.65 -7.53
N ARG A 12 17.82 -10.17 -8.11
CA ARG A 12 19.05 -9.84 -7.36
C ARG A 12 18.84 -8.76 -6.30
N LYS A 13 18.07 -7.71 -6.61
CA LYS A 13 17.74 -6.64 -5.66
C LYS A 13 16.90 -7.17 -4.51
N LEU A 14 15.89 -7.99 -4.80
CA LEU A 14 15.05 -8.64 -3.80
C LEU A 14 15.86 -9.58 -2.90
N VAL A 15 16.78 -10.37 -3.45
CA VAL A 15 17.68 -11.21 -2.67
C VAL A 15 18.57 -10.37 -1.76
N GLY A 16 19.17 -9.30 -2.29
CA GLY A 16 20.02 -8.39 -1.50
C GLY A 16 19.26 -7.72 -0.35
N GLU A 17 18.07 -7.17 -0.62
CA GLU A 17 17.19 -6.59 0.39
C GLU A 17 16.78 -7.64 1.43
N GLY A 18 16.41 -8.84 0.98
CA GLY A 18 16.04 -9.96 1.85
C GLY A 18 17.15 -10.38 2.81
N LEU A 19 18.40 -10.51 2.32
CA LEU A 19 19.56 -10.82 3.16
C LEU A 19 19.80 -9.74 4.21
N ILE A 20 19.74 -8.46 3.84
CA ILE A 20 19.92 -7.33 4.75
C ILE A 20 18.85 -7.36 5.85
N LEU A 21 17.59 -7.55 5.48
CA LEU A 21 16.46 -7.60 6.43
C LEU A 21 16.58 -8.76 7.40
N VAL A 22 16.93 -9.97 6.92
CA VAL A 22 17.17 -11.14 7.77
C VAL A 22 18.33 -10.88 8.73
N PHE A 23 19.44 -10.33 8.24
CA PHE A 23 20.60 -10.01 9.09
C PHE A 23 20.26 -9.01 10.19
N ILE A 24 19.59 -7.90 9.84
CA ILE A 24 19.13 -6.89 10.79
C ILE A 24 18.17 -7.52 11.80
N GLY A 25 17.22 -8.33 11.34
CA GLY A 25 16.24 -9.00 12.19
C GLY A 25 16.88 -9.98 13.18
N ILE A 26 17.88 -10.77 12.75
CA ILE A 26 18.68 -11.61 13.65
C ILE A 26 19.44 -10.76 14.68
N GLY A 27 20.00 -9.63 14.27
CA GLY A 27 20.64 -8.67 15.19
C GLY A 27 19.71 -8.19 16.29
N PHE A 28 18.45 -7.86 15.94
CA PHE A 28 17.42 -7.53 16.91
C PHE A 28 17.07 -8.68 17.87
N LEU A 29 17.06 -9.93 17.39
CA LEU A 29 16.76 -11.09 18.25
C LEU A 29 17.90 -11.45 19.21
N ILE A 30 19.16 -11.33 18.77
CA ILE A 30 20.33 -11.72 19.56
C ILE A 30 20.76 -10.61 20.52
N ALA A 31 20.96 -9.40 19.99
CA ALA A 31 21.47 -8.26 20.76
C ALA A 31 20.35 -7.38 21.35
N GLY A 32 19.08 -7.66 21.04
CA GLY A 32 17.95 -6.95 21.64
C GLY A 32 18.03 -5.44 21.45
N TRP A 33 17.86 -4.70 22.56
CA TRP A 33 17.89 -3.24 22.57
C TRP A 33 19.28 -2.64 22.30
N GLN A 34 20.35 -3.42 22.49
CA GLN A 34 21.72 -2.97 22.26
C GLN A 34 22.03 -2.84 20.77
N PHE A 35 21.39 -3.66 19.93
CA PHE A 35 21.63 -3.67 18.48
C PHE A 35 21.29 -2.33 17.80
N PRO A 36 20.06 -1.80 17.90
CA PRO A 36 19.74 -0.52 17.29
C PRO A 36 20.50 0.63 17.96
N GLY A 37 20.86 0.48 19.24
CA GLY A 37 21.72 1.45 19.91
C GLY A 37 23.14 1.50 19.34
N LEU A 38 23.72 0.32 19.04
CA LEU A 38 25.02 0.18 18.40
C LEU A 38 25.02 0.77 16.99
N ILE A 39 23.97 0.50 16.19
CA ILE A 39 23.80 1.08 14.86
C ILE A 39 23.83 2.61 14.94
N LEU A 40 23.05 3.19 15.86
CA LEU A 40 22.95 4.63 16.00
C LEU A 40 24.29 5.26 16.44
N ARG A 41 25.03 4.59 17.34
CA ARG A 41 26.40 5.00 17.70
C ARG A 41 27.35 4.96 16.50
N PHE A 42 27.29 3.92 15.66
CA PHE A 42 28.09 3.83 14.44
C PHE A 42 27.71 4.92 13.43
N VAL A 43 26.43 5.26 13.29
CA VAL A 43 25.98 6.37 12.44
C VAL A 43 26.55 7.70 12.95
N HIS A 44 26.42 8.00 14.25
CA HIS A 44 27.00 9.20 14.83
C HIS A 44 28.53 9.25 14.69
N ALA A 45 29.22 8.13 14.93
CA ALA A 45 30.66 8.03 14.72
C ALA A 45 31.06 8.21 13.24
N GLY A 46 30.29 7.65 12.31
CA GLY A 46 30.50 7.83 10.87
C GLY A 46 30.33 9.29 10.44
N LEU A 47 29.29 9.97 10.92
CA LEU A 47 29.08 11.41 10.69
C LEU A 47 30.19 12.26 11.32
N PHE A 48 30.68 11.87 12.49
CA PHE A 48 31.84 12.49 13.12
C PHE A 48 33.09 12.39 12.23
N PHE A 49 33.43 11.19 11.76
CA PHE A 49 34.58 11.00 10.87
C PHE A 49 34.41 11.68 9.51
N LEU A 50 33.19 11.73 8.97
CA LEU A 50 32.89 12.47 7.74
C LEU A 50 33.15 13.97 7.95
N ALA A 51 32.69 14.55 9.07
CA ALA A 51 32.94 15.95 9.40
C ALA A 51 34.45 16.24 9.59
N LEU A 52 35.20 15.33 10.22
CA LEU A 52 36.66 15.45 10.34
C LEU A 52 37.37 15.37 8.98
N TYR A 53 36.92 14.47 8.10
CA TYR A 53 37.45 14.35 6.76
C TYR A 53 37.19 15.61 5.92
N GLU A 54 35.97 16.15 5.96
CA GLU A 54 35.63 17.41 5.28
C GLU A 54 36.45 18.59 5.83
N LEU A 55 36.64 18.65 7.15
CA LEU A 55 37.48 19.64 7.80
C LEU A 55 38.94 19.53 7.32
N SER A 56 39.49 18.32 7.26
CA SER A 56 40.84 18.06 6.75
C SER A 56 40.97 18.47 5.27
N MET A 57 40.01 18.07 4.43
CA MET A 57 40.00 18.37 3.00
C MET A 57 39.80 19.86 2.69
N THR A 58 39.25 20.64 3.64
CA THR A 58 39.13 22.10 3.49
C THR A 58 40.50 22.77 3.33
N PHE A 59 41.56 22.21 3.92
CA PHE A 59 42.93 22.71 3.77
C PHE A 59 43.59 22.32 2.43
N PHE A 60 43.09 21.28 1.76
CA PHE A 60 43.64 20.78 0.49
C PHE A 60 42.82 21.17 -0.75
N ARG A 61 41.59 21.66 -0.57
CA ARG A 61 40.73 22.10 -1.68
C ARG A 61 41.13 23.48 -2.20
N LYS A 62 41.45 23.56 -3.50
CA LYS A 62 41.68 24.84 -4.22
C LYS A 62 40.43 25.71 -4.34
N LYS A 63 39.23 25.13 -4.20
CA LYS A 63 37.95 25.83 -4.28
C LYS A 63 37.33 25.94 -2.89
N LYS A 64 36.90 27.15 -2.52
CA LYS A 64 36.30 27.43 -1.21
C LYS A 64 35.06 26.55 -1.02
N SER A 65 35.02 25.81 0.09
CA SER A 65 33.85 25.03 0.52
C SER A 65 32.64 25.94 0.69
N SER A 66 31.44 25.42 0.42
CA SER A 66 30.18 26.12 0.73
C SER A 66 29.95 26.27 2.24
N GLU A 67 30.57 25.40 3.05
CA GLU A 67 30.45 25.42 4.50
C GLU A 67 31.68 26.06 5.17
N SER A 68 31.44 26.80 6.26
CA SER A 68 32.51 27.44 7.04
C SER A 68 33.24 26.42 7.92
N VAL A 69 34.52 26.68 8.20
CA VAL A 69 35.34 25.86 9.10
C VAL A 69 34.71 25.73 10.49
N ILE A 70 34.11 26.81 11.01
CA ILE A 70 33.42 26.82 12.30
C ILE A 70 32.22 25.85 12.28
N ALA A 71 31.45 25.81 11.19
CA ALA A 71 30.33 24.88 11.06
C ALA A 71 30.79 23.42 11.05
N LEU A 72 31.89 23.10 10.36
CA LEU A 72 32.46 21.75 10.32
C LEU A 72 33.00 21.30 11.68
N VAL A 73 33.69 22.20 12.41
CA VAL A 73 34.12 21.95 13.79
C VAL A 73 32.91 21.73 14.70
N GLY A 74 31.89 22.57 14.58
CA GLY A 74 30.63 22.42 15.31
C GLY A 74 29.96 21.07 15.07
N LYS A 75 29.89 20.61 13.82
CA LYS A 75 29.38 19.28 13.45
C LYS A 75 30.20 18.14 14.07
N ALA A 76 31.53 18.21 13.98
CA ALA A 76 32.40 17.20 14.56
C ALA A 76 32.21 17.12 16.10
N VAL A 77 32.19 18.25 16.80
CA VAL A 77 31.94 18.27 18.24
C VAL A 77 30.55 17.70 18.57
N LEU A 78 29.51 18.13 17.84
CA LEU A 78 28.14 17.64 18.04
C LEU A 78 28.03 16.12 17.85
N PHE A 79 28.52 15.58 16.73
CA PHE A 79 28.41 14.15 16.45
C PHE A 79 29.30 13.30 17.37
N GLY A 80 30.46 13.81 17.80
CA GLY A 80 31.29 13.15 18.81
C GLY A 80 30.60 13.07 20.18
N ILE A 81 29.92 14.14 20.59
CA ILE A 81 29.07 14.15 21.80
C ILE A 81 27.90 13.18 21.64
N LEU A 82 27.17 13.22 20.52
CA LEU A 82 26.03 12.32 20.29
C LEU A 82 26.44 10.84 20.22
N ALA A 83 27.64 10.52 19.74
CA ALA A 83 28.17 9.16 19.72
C ALA A 83 28.52 8.63 21.12
N SER A 84 28.87 9.52 22.05
CA SER A 84 29.30 9.17 23.42
C SER A 84 28.17 9.25 24.46
N LEU A 85 27.08 9.97 24.18
CA LEU A 85 25.94 10.09 25.08
C LEU A 85 24.92 8.96 24.90
N ASP A 86 24.71 8.16 25.96
CA ASP A 86 23.67 7.13 25.98
C ASP A 86 22.27 7.68 25.76
N LEU A 87 22.00 8.90 26.25
CA LEU A 87 20.71 9.55 26.08
C LEU A 87 20.38 9.83 24.61
N ALA A 88 21.38 10.20 23.80
CA ALA A 88 21.22 10.45 22.37
C ALA A 88 20.81 9.18 21.61
N VAL A 89 21.14 8.01 22.17
CA VAL A 89 20.78 6.71 21.62
C VAL A 89 19.44 6.23 22.15
N GLN A 90 19.17 6.41 23.43
CA GLN A 90 17.95 5.92 24.08
C GLN A 90 16.69 6.68 23.67
N ILE A 91 16.76 8.01 23.51
CA ILE A 91 15.59 8.83 23.16
C ILE A 91 14.92 8.34 21.84
N PRO A 92 15.65 8.18 20.72
CA PRO A 92 15.05 7.66 19.49
C PRO A 92 14.43 6.26 19.65
N LEU A 93 15.05 5.39 20.44
CA LEU A 93 14.53 4.04 20.69
C LEU A 93 13.23 4.07 21.49
N TYR A 94 13.09 4.97 22.47
CA TYR A 94 11.83 5.17 23.18
C TYR A 94 10.73 5.66 22.26
N PHE A 95 11.01 6.66 21.41
CA PHE A 95 10.03 7.14 20.43
C PHE A 95 9.62 6.04 19.46
N ALA A 96 10.56 5.21 18.99
CA ALA A 96 10.26 4.07 18.13
C ALA A 96 9.35 3.04 18.84
N ALA A 97 9.61 2.72 20.10
CA ALA A 97 8.79 1.81 20.89
C ALA A 97 7.37 2.34 21.14
N ILE A 98 7.26 3.63 21.47
CA ILE A 98 5.96 4.31 21.61
C ILE A 98 5.20 4.25 20.30
N PHE A 99 5.85 4.55 19.16
CA PHE A 99 5.23 4.50 17.84
C PHE A 99 4.70 3.09 17.50
N ILE A 100 5.48 2.05 17.80
CA ILE A 100 5.05 0.65 17.63
C ILE A 100 3.86 0.34 18.52
N GLY A 101 3.89 0.77 19.80
CA GLY A 101 2.77 0.60 20.73
C GLY A 101 1.50 1.26 20.22
N ILE A 102 1.57 2.51 19.75
CA ILE A 102 0.45 3.22 19.13
C ILE A 102 -0.08 2.46 17.91
N TYR A 103 0.81 1.98 17.04
CA TYR A 103 0.41 1.21 15.86
C TYR A 103 -0.29 -0.11 16.21
N GLN A 104 0.19 -0.82 17.24
CA GLN A 104 -0.45 -2.04 17.75
C GLN A 104 -1.84 -1.75 18.31
N LEU A 105 -1.99 -0.67 19.09
CA LEU A 105 -3.29 -0.24 19.62
C LEU A 105 -4.26 0.18 18.52
N PHE A 106 -3.77 0.92 17.52
CA PHE A 106 -4.56 1.26 16.34
C PHE A 106 -5.04 0.00 15.61
N THR A 107 -4.16 -0.98 15.41
CA THR A 107 -4.52 -2.26 14.79
C THR A 107 -5.50 -3.06 15.65
N ALA A 108 -5.40 -2.99 16.98
CA ALA A 108 -6.37 -3.57 17.90
C ALA A 108 -7.76 -2.95 17.73
N VAL A 109 -7.85 -1.62 17.60
CA VAL A 109 -9.12 -0.92 17.34
C VAL A 109 -9.76 -1.39 16.04
N ILE A 110 -8.99 -1.51 14.95
CA ILE A 110 -9.51 -2.04 13.68
C ILE A 110 -10.08 -3.45 13.88
N ASN A 111 -9.37 -4.30 14.62
CA ASN A 111 -9.83 -5.66 14.93
C ASN A 111 -11.14 -5.67 15.73
N PHE A 112 -11.28 -4.84 16.76
CA PHE A 112 -12.52 -4.75 17.54
C PHE A 112 -13.70 -4.22 16.71
N ILE A 113 -13.49 -3.19 15.89
CA ILE A 113 -14.51 -2.69 14.96
C ILE A 113 -14.91 -3.80 13.98
N THR A 114 -13.95 -4.50 13.40
CA THR A 114 -14.20 -5.61 12.46
C THR A 114 -14.99 -6.73 13.12
N PHE A 115 -14.63 -7.12 14.35
CA PHE A 115 -15.38 -8.10 15.14
C PHE A 115 -16.84 -7.65 15.35
N TYR A 116 -17.05 -6.39 15.73
CA TYR A 116 -18.38 -5.82 15.92
C TYR A 116 -19.20 -5.86 14.63
N LEU A 117 -18.63 -5.43 13.51
CA LEU A 117 -19.28 -5.43 12.20
C LEU A 117 -19.62 -6.86 11.75
N TYR A 118 -18.69 -7.80 11.88
CA TYR A 118 -18.92 -9.20 11.50
C TYR A 118 -19.97 -9.87 12.39
N ARG A 119 -20.04 -9.49 13.67
CA ARG A 119 -21.10 -9.93 14.57
C ARG A 119 -22.46 -9.38 14.13
N LYS A 120 -22.54 -8.08 13.83
CA LYS A 120 -23.76 -7.40 13.34
C LYS A 120 -24.26 -8.00 12.02
N ASP A 121 -23.35 -8.31 11.10
CA ASP A 121 -23.69 -8.82 9.77
C ASP A 121 -23.83 -10.35 9.69
N GLY A 122 -23.62 -11.07 10.80
CA GLY A 122 -23.73 -12.53 10.85
C GLY A 122 -22.60 -13.27 10.11
N VAL A 123 -21.43 -12.65 9.97
CA VAL A 123 -20.29 -13.14 9.18
C VAL A 123 -19.32 -13.96 10.06
N GLN A 124 -18.76 -15.02 9.49
CA GLN A 124 -17.73 -15.87 10.12
C GLN A 124 -16.49 -16.00 9.21
N PRO A 125 -15.29 -16.23 9.77
CA PRO A 125 -14.97 -16.30 11.20
C PRO A 125 -14.82 -14.91 11.83
N ARG A 126 -15.43 -14.68 13.00
CA ARG A 126 -15.35 -13.38 13.71
C ARG A 126 -14.48 -13.38 14.97
N ILE A 127 -14.46 -14.49 15.71
CA ILE A 127 -13.80 -14.58 17.03
C ILE A 127 -12.30 -14.29 16.94
N ARG A 128 -11.67 -14.65 15.81
CA ARG A 128 -10.26 -14.34 15.56
C ARG A 128 -9.95 -12.85 15.73
N PHE A 129 -10.77 -11.96 15.18
CA PHE A 129 -10.54 -10.51 15.31
C PHE A 129 -10.64 -10.04 16.77
N LEU A 130 -11.49 -10.68 17.59
CA LEU A 130 -11.54 -10.36 19.02
C LEU A 130 -10.25 -10.78 19.73
N ILE A 131 -9.75 -11.99 19.46
CA ILE A 131 -8.51 -12.51 20.04
C ILE A 131 -7.31 -11.65 19.61
N ASP A 132 -7.20 -11.39 18.30
CA ASP A 132 -6.15 -10.55 17.72
C ASP A 132 -6.20 -9.13 18.30
N GLY A 133 -7.39 -8.56 18.49
CA GLY A 133 -7.60 -7.28 19.15
C GLY A 133 -7.12 -7.26 20.60
N VAL A 134 -7.51 -8.24 21.43
CA VAL A 134 -7.07 -8.33 22.83
C VAL A 134 -5.55 -8.49 22.92
N TRP A 135 -4.97 -9.38 22.11
CA TRP A 135 -3.53 -9.63 22.09
C TRP A 135 -2.74 -8.37 21.70
N LEU A 136 -3.17 -7.67 20.65
CA LEU A 136 -2.55 -6.43 20.20
C LEU A 136 -2.72 -5.30 21.22
N SER A 137 -3.84 -5.24 21.95
CA SER A 137 -4.01 -4.29 23.04
C SER A 137 -3.02 -4.52 24.18
N LEU A 138 -2.82 -5.78 24.59
CA LEU A 138 -1.86 -6.12 25.63
C LEU A 138 -0.43 -5.75 25.22
N LEU A 139 -0.02 -6.13 24.01
CA LEU A 139 1.30 -5.78 23.47
C LEU A 139 1.48 -4.27 23.29
N GLY A 140 0.45 -3.58 22.81
CA GLY A 140 0.47 -2.15 22.58
C GLY A 140 0.61 -1.36 23.89
N ILE A 141 -0.20 -1.69 24.91
CA ILE A 141 -0.10 -1.09 26.24
C ILE A 141 1.27 -1.38 26.84
N ALA A 142 1.72 -2.63 26.82
CA ALA A 142 3.06 -2.98 27.31
C ALA A 142 4.13 -2.13 26.61
N SER A 143 4.01 -1.92 25.29
CA SER A 143 4.98 -1.14 24.53
C SER A 143 5.03 0.36 24.89
N LEU A 144 3.92 0.95 25.37
CA LEU A 144 3.87 2.34 25.82
C LEU A 144 4.52 2.57 27.18
N PHE A 145 4.55 1.55 28.05
CA PHE A 145 5.05 1.65 29.42
C PHE A 145 6.44 1.00 29.63
N VAL A 146 7.04 0.46 28.57
CA VAL A 146 8.39 -0.11 28.61
C VAL A 146 9.43 0.99 28.81
N SER A 147 10.24 0.84 29.87
CA SER A 147 11.37 1.72 30.17
C SER A 147 12.70 0.95 30.11
N GLY A 148 13.75 1.62 29.63
CA GLY A 148 15.13 1.13 29.62
C GLY A 148 15.33 -0.20 28.90
N THR A 149 15.95 -1.15 29.61
CA THR A 149 16.36 -2.46 29.13
C THR A 149 15.19 -3.42 28.82
N GLN A 150 13.94 -3.00 29.05
CA GLN A 150 12.74 -3.80 28.88
C GLN A 150 12.20 -3.82 27.43
N LEU A 151 12.92 -3.22 26.47
CA LEU A 151 12.62 -3.21 25.03
C LEU A 151 12.69 -4.60 24.35
N VAL A 152 12.81 -5.67 25.13
CA VAL A 152 12.94 -7.06 24.66
C VAL A 152 11.74 -7.47 23.81
N VAL A 153 10.52 -7.10 24.22
CA VAL A 153 9.31 -7.48 23.47
C VAL A 153 9.27 -6.80 22.10
N GLN A 154 9.54 -5.49 22.03
CA GLN A 154 9.54 -4.74 20.76
C GLN A 154 10.64 -5.24 19.83
N THR A 155 11.84 -5.51 20.36
CA THR A 155 12.96 -6.01 19.56
C THR A 155 12.70 -7.42 19.03
N ILE A 156 12.02 -8.29 19.79
CA ILE A 156 11.53 -9.58 19.30
C ILE A 156 10.49 -9.39 18.19
N VAL A 157 9.50 -8.51 18.37
CA VAL A 157 8.44 -8.27 17.39
C VAL A 157 9.01 -7.71 16.08
N ILE A 158 9.87 -6.68 16.17
CA ILE A 158 10.54 -6.08 15.00
C ILE A 158 11.47 -7.10 14.34
N GLY A 159 12.31 -7.79 15.13
CA GLY A 159 13.25 -8.78 14.63
C GLY A 159 12.56 -9.91 13.90
N GLY A 160 11.50 -10.47 14.49
CA GLY A 160 10.66 -11.49 13.87
C GLY A 160 9.97 -10.99 12.59
N TYR A 161 9.41 -9.77 12.60
CA TYR A 161 8.82 -9.16 11.41
C TYR A 161 9.85 -9.02 10.28
N LEU A 162 11.03 -8.48 10.56
CA LEU A 162 12.10 -8.27 9.57
C LEU A 162 12.62 -9.59 9.00
N ILE A 163 12.76 -10.64 9.82
CA ILE A 163 13.15 -11.97 9.35
C ILE A 163 12.07 -12.52 8.41
N LEU A 164 10.80 -12.52 8.81
CA LEU A 164 9.71 -13.05 7.97
C LEU A 164 9.55 -12.26 6.67
N TYR A 165 9.65 -10.93 6.73
CA TYR A 165 9.61 -10.06 5.56
C TYR A 165 10.82 -10.31 4.65
N GLY A 166 12.04 -10.41 5.22
CA GLY A 166 13.25 -10.71 4.47
C GLY A 166 13.25 -12.09 3.82
N LEU A 167 12.74 -13.11 4.51
CA LEU A 167 12.54 -14.46 3.94
C LEU A 167 11.54 -14.44 2.77
N THR A 168 10.51 -13.59 2.85
CA THR A 168 9.57 -13.39 1.74
C THR A 168 10.29 -12.80 0.52
N ASN A 169 11.12 -11.76 0.71
CA ASN A 169 11.91 -11.15 -0.37
C ASN A 169 12.94 -12.11 -0.95
N LEU A 170 13.62 -12.92 -0.12
CA LEU A 170 14.55 -13.95 -0.58
C LEU A 170 13.86 -14.96 -1.49
N ARG A 171 12.74 -15.52 -1.04
CA ARG A 171 11.92 -16.44 -1.83
C ARG A 171 11.53 -15.80 -3.17
N ASP A 172 10.94 -14.61 -3.13
CA ASP A 172 10.46 -13.94 -4.32
C ASP A 172 11.60 -13.55 -5.28
N GLY A 173 12.80 -13.31 -4.76
CA GLY A 173 14.00 -13.06 -5.55
C GLY A 173 14.57 -14.31 -6.21
N PHE A 174 14.54 -15.47 -5.55
CA PHE A 174 14.97 -16.74 -6.14
C PHE A 174 13.99 -17.25 -7.19
N LEU A 175 12.67 -17.10 -6.97
CA LEU A 175 11.63 -17.51 -7.89
C LEU A 175 11.32 -16.43 -8.97
N PHE A 176 12.13 -15.38 -9.07
CA PHE A 176 11.82 -14.20 -9.88
C PHE A 176 11.74 -14.48 -11.40
N GLU A 177 12.58 -15.40 -11.87
CA GLU A 177 12.69 -15.79 -13.29
C GLU A 177 12.03 -17.14 -13.59
N GLU A 178 11.47 -17.82 -12.59
CA GLU A 178 10.79 -19.11 -12.81
C GLU A 178 9.55 -18.94 -13.69
N ALA A 179 9.34 -19.88 -14.61
CA ALA A 179 8.20 -19.86 -15.52
C ALA A 179 6.88 -20.18 -14.79
N ILE A 180 5.79 -19.52 -15.20
CA ILE A 180 4.44 -19.75 -14.65
C ILE A 180 4.03 -21.23 -14.74
N GLU A 181 4.41 -21.93 -15.81
CA GLU A 181 4.09 -23.36 -16.00
C GLU A 181 4.78 -24.28 -14.99
N GLN A 182 5.95 -23.89 -14.48
CA GLN A 182 6.69 -24.66 -13.47
C GLN A 182 6.23 -24.32 -12.04
N GLN A 183 5.62 -23.15 -11.87
CA GLN A 183 4.95 -22.77 -10.63
C GLN A 183 3.59 -23.48 -10.59
N ASN A 184 3.51 -24.58 -9.84
CA ASN A 184 2.23 -24.98 -9.25
C ASN A 184 1.74 -23.74 -8.48
N LEU A 185 0.74 -23.02 -9.00
CA LEU A 185 0.17 -21.76 -8.50
C LEU A 185 -0.41 -21.93 -7.08
N LYS A 186 0.44 -22.26 -6.13
CA LYS A 186 0.14 -22.54 -4.73
C LYS A 186 0.36 -21.25 -3.96
N ARG A 187 -0.68 -20.88 -3.22
CA ARG A 187 -0.75 -19.63 -2.47
C ARG A 187 0.51 -19.31 -1.66
N HIS A 188 1.27 -18.30 -2.07
CA HIS A 188 2.43 -17.81 -1.36
C HIS A 188 2.03 -16.69 -0.40
N VAL A 189 2.11 -16.97 0.90
CA VAL A 189 1.89 -15.94 1.92
C VAL A 189 3.00 -14.90 1.81
N ARG A 190 2.62 -13.65 1.55
CA ARG A 190 3.49 -12.47 1.66
C ARG A 190 3.12 -11.69 2.91
N LEU A 191 4.13 -11.21 3.62
CA LEU A 191 3.94 -10.31 4.74
C LEU A 191 3.82 -8.87 4.20
N PRO A 192 2.69 -8.18 4.40
CA PRO A 192 2.53 -6.83 3.87
C PRO A 192 3.38 -5.82 4.64
N LEU A 193 3.60 -4.67 4.00
CA LEU A 193 4.08 -3.47 4.69
C LEU A 193 3.07 -3.02 5.76
N PRO A 194 3.52 -2.32 6.81
CA PRO A 194 2.62 -1.63 7.73
C PRO A 194 1.62 -0.74 7.00
N LEU A 195 0.37 -0.69 7.50
CA LEU A 195 -0.75 -0.07 6.79
C LEU A 195 -0.49 1.40 6.43
N PHE A 196 0.18 2.13 7.31
CA PHE A 196 0.51 3.54 7.09
C PHE A 196 1.57 3.74 5.99
N LEU A 197 2.53 2.81 5.84
CA LEU A 197 3.49 2.87 4.74
C LEU A 197 2.79 2.50 3.43
N ALA A 198 1.97 1.45 3.44
CA ALA A 198 1.21 1.03 2.27
C ALA A 198 0.26 2.13 1.78
N ALA A 199 -0.38 2.87 2.68
CA ALA A 199 -1.27 3.98 2.32
C ALA A 199 -0.58 5.13 1.55
N LEU A 200 0.75 5.25 1.63
CA LEU A 200 1.50 6.31 0.93
C LEU A 200 1.89 5.92 -0.50
N ILE A 201 1.93 4.63 -0.83
CA ILE A 201 2.47 4.12 -2.10
C ILE A 201 1.77 4.72 -3.33
N PRO A 202 0.43 4.82 -3.38
CA PRO A 202 -0.23 5.36 -4.56
C PRO A 202 0.08 6.84 -4.79
N ARG A 203 0.02 7.65 -3.73
CA ARG A 203 0.40 9.06 -3.77
C ARG A 203 1.87 9.25 -4.18
N MET A 204 2.80 8.48 -3.60
CA MET A 204 4.21 8.56 -3.96
C MET A 204 4.45 8.19 -5.43
N THR A 205 3.68 7.25 -5.97
CA THR A 205 3.78 6.87 -7.38
C THR A 205 3.31 8.00 -8.29
N LEU A 206 2.17 8.61 -7.98
CA LEU A 206 1.66 9.77 -8.71
C LEU A 206 2.64 10.95 -8.63
N GLN A 207 3.18 11.23 -7.44
CA GLN A 207 4.15 12.31 -7.26
C GLN A 207 5.41 12.10 -8.12
N LYS A 208 5.94 10.88 -8.18
CA LYS A 208 7.09 10.57 -9.07
C LYS A 208 6.79 10.84 -10.54
N VAL A 209 5.57 10.53 -11.00
CA VAL A 209 5.13 10.82 -12.36
C VAL A 209 5.07 12.34 -12.57
N ASN A 210 4.46 13.07 -11.63
CA ASN A 210 4.32 14.53 -11.71
C ASN A 210 5.67 15.25 -11.70
N ASP A 211 6.56 14.89 -10.77
CA ASP A 211 7.89 15.48 -10.63
C ASP A 211 8.70 15.28 -11.92
N TYR A 212 8.62 14.09 -12.52
CA TYR A 212 9.31 13.81 -13.78
C TYR A 212 8.73 14.59 -14.96
N LEU A 213 7.40 14.76 -15.03
CA LEU A 213 6.77 15.57 -16.07
C LEU A 213 7.14 17.05 -15.93
N ALA A 214 7.26 17.56 -14.70
CA ALA A 214 7.70 18.92 -14.43
C ALA A 214 9.15 19.16 -14.89
N ASP A 215 10.03 18.17 -14.73
CA ASP A 215 11.43 18.25 -15.15
C ASP A 215 11.65 17.97 -16.65
N ASN A 216 10.65 17.46 -17.37
CA ASN A 216 10.78 16.98 -18.76
C ASN A 216 9.62 17.46 -19.65
N GLU A 217 9.65 18.74 -20.02
CA GLU A 217 8.68 19.35 -20.93
C GLU A 217 8.52 18.55 -22.24
N GLY A 218 7.27 18.37 -22.69
CA GLY A 218 6.92 17.67 -23.92
C GLY A 218 6.75 16.15 -23.80
N GLN A 219 7.05 15.55 -22.64
CA GLN A 219 6.70 14.15 -22.38
C GLN A 219 5.28 14.02 -21.83
N THR A 220 4.60 12.92 -22.14
CA THR A 220 3.28 12.60 -21.59
C THR A 220 3.37 11.53 -20.52
N ALA A 221 2.46 11.52 -19.55
CA ALA A 221 2.39 10.50 -18.52
C ALA A 221 2.38 9.07 -19.11
N GLN A 222 1.64 8.88 -20.20
CA GLN A 222 1.55 7.61 -20.91
C GLN A 222 2.91 7.18 -21.49
N SER A 223 3.65 8.11 -22.09
CA SER A 223 4.96 7.81 -22.69
C SER A 223 6.03 7.36 -21.69
N ILE A 224 5.88 7.74 -20.41
CA ILE A 224 6.86 7.47 -19.34
C ILE A 224 6.46 6.28 -18.44
N TYR A 225 5.16 6.02 -18.31
CA TYR A 225 4.65 5.00 -17.39
C TYR A 225 4.14 3.75 -18.11
N ASN A 226 3.52 3.90 -19.29
CA ASN A 226 2.91 2.75 -19.96
C ASN A 226 3.98 1.76 -20.40
N ARG A 227 3.77 0.49 -20.07
CA ARG A 227 4.63 -0.60 -20.48
C ARG A 227 3.83 -1.86 -20.72
N HIS A 228 4.23 -2.60 -21.74
CA HIS A 228 3.56 -3.82 -22.17
C HIS A 228 4.61 -4.88 -22.44
N LYS A 229 4.37 -6.09 -21.94
CA LYS A 229 5.07 -7.29 -22.40
C LYS A 229 4.46 -7.71 -23.74
N GLU A 230 5.24 -8.40 -24.56
CA GLU A 230 4.70 -8.99 -25.79
C GLU A 230 3.65 -10.04 -25.42
N ILE A 231 2.42 -9.86 -25.91
CA ILE A 231 1.27 -10.74 -25.65
C ILE A 231 0.52 -11.01 -26.95
N ALA A 232 0.00 -12.23 -27.08
CA ALA A 232 -0.74 -12.66 -28.27
C ALA A 232 -2.17 -12.11 -28.31
N GLU A 233 -2.79 -11.91 -27.15
CA GLU A 233 -4.18 -11.46 -27.03
C GLU A 233 -4.30 -10.34 -25.99
N LEU A 234 -5.29 -9.46 -26.19
CA LEU A 234 -5.59 -8.38 -25.24
C LEU A 234 -6.13 -8.97 -23.93
N PRO A 235 -5.58 -8.60 -22.77
CA PRO A 235 -5.98 -9.23 -21.51
C PRO A 235 -7.41 -8.84 -21.13
N ALA A 236 -8.22 -9.82 -20.75
CA ALA A 236 -9.62 -9.61 -20.37
C ALA A 236 -9.80 -8.95 -19.00
N LEU A 237 -8.77 -8.98 -18.14
CA LEU A 237 -8.80 -8.48 -16.77
C LEU A 237 -7.86 -7.29 -16.60
N GLU A 238 -8.32 -6.24 -15.96
CA GLU A 238 -7.52 -5.08 -15.58
C GLU A 238 -7.86 -4.64 -14.16
N VAL A 239 -6.85 -4.38 -13.34
CA VAL A 239 -7.01 -3.76 -12.03
C VAL A 239 -6.71 -2.29 -12.16
N PHE A 240 -7.58 -1.45 -11.64
CA PHE A 240 -7.31 -0.03 -11.51
C PHE A 240 -6.96 0.34 -10.08
N VAL A 241 -5.86 1.08 -9.88
CA VAL A 241 -5.52 1.75 -8.64
C VAL A 241 -5.68 3.25 -8.86
N HIS A 242 -6.70 3.83 -8.25
CA HIS A 242 -7.08 5.24 -8.43
C HIS A 242 -6.42 6.07 -7.36
N VAL A 243 -5.98 7.27 -7.70
CA VAL A 243 -5.35 8.21 -6.78
C VAL A 243 -5.92 9.61 -7.01
N GLY A 244 -6.50 10.18 -5.96
CA GLY A 244 -6.87 11.59 -5.89
C GLY A 244 -5.77 12.43 -5.25
N GLU A 245 -5.88 13.76 -5.36
CA GLU A 245 -4.88 14.69 -4.79
C GLU A 245 -4.96 14.85 -3.28
N GLU A 246 -6.17 14.76 -2.73
CA GLU A 246 -6.46 15.17 -1.36
C GLU A 246 -7.32 14.16 -0.59
N GLY A 247 -7.29 14.28 0.74
CA GLY A 247 -8.12 13.50 1.67
C GLY A 247 -7.93 11.98 1.56
N PHE A 248 -9.01 11.23 1.78
CA PHE A 248 -9.02 9.78 1.63
C PHE A 248 -8.71 9.31 0.19
N GLY A 249 -8.91 10.17 -0.81
CA GLY A 249 -8.57 9.88 -2.21
C GLY A 249 -7.06 9.68 -2.44
N ALA A 250 -6.21 10.26 -1.59
CA ALA A 250 -4.76 10.11 -1.67
C ALA A 250 -4.26 8.72 -1.20
N VAL A 251 -5.02 8.01 -0.37
CA VAL A 251 -4.73 6.63 0.05
C VAL A 251 -4.98 5.65 -1.11
N GLY A 252 -5.84 6.06 -2.04
CA GLY A 252 -6.19 5.35 -3.26
C GLY A 252 -7.45 4.48 -3.14
N HIS A 253 -7.88 3.96 -4.28
CA HIS A 253 -9.02 3.02 -4.40
C HIS A 253 -8.69 1.93 -5.42
N VAL A 254 -9.27 0.74 -5.28
CA VAL A 254 -9.03 -0.38 -6.20
C VAL A 254 -10.33 -0.83 -6.83
N ASP A 255 -10.38 -0.79 -8.16
CA ASP A 255 -11.49 -1.29 -8.96
C ASP A 255 -11.02 -2.38 -9.92
N LEU A 256 -11.96 -3.22 -10.34
CA LEU A 256 -11.70 -4.32 -11.27
C LEU A 256 -12.42 -4.09 -12.59
N SER A 257 -11.76 -4.25 -13.71
CA SER A 257 -12.40 -4.36 -15.02
C SER A 257 -12.24 -5.77 -15.57
N TYR A 258 -13.36 -6.38 -15.95
CA TYR A 258 -13.37 -7.68 -16.62
C TYR A 258 -14.25 -7.62 -17.86
N LYS A 259 -13.70 -8.03 -19.01
CA LYS A 259 -14.39 -8.05 -20.32
C LYS A 259 -15.16 -6.75 -20.63
N GLY A 260 -14.54 -5.60 -20.35
CA GLY A 260 -15.09 -4.27 -20.64
C GLY A 260 -16.10 -3.74 -19.61
N GLN A 261 -16.38 -4.48 -18.54
CA GLN A 261 -17.22 -4.03 -17.44
C GLN A 261 -16.38 -3.77 -16.18
N VAL A 262 -16.55 -2.61 -15.56
CA VAL A 262 -15.92 -2.24 -14.30
C VAL A 262 -16.82 -2.62 -13.13
N TYR A 263 -16.22 -3.16 -12.09
CA TYR A 263 -16.79 -3.48 -10.80
C TYR A 263 -16.01 -2.72 -9.74
N GLY A 264 -16.66 -1.78 -9.06
CA GLY A 264 -16.06 -1.06 -7.96
C GLY A 264 -16.87 -1.19 -6.68
N PHE A 265 -16.20 -1.07 -5.54
CA PHE A 265 -16.80 -1.31 -4.22
C PHE A 265 -16.32 -0.35 -3.16
N GLY A 266 -17.26 0.36 -2.56
CA GLY A 266 -16.97 1.40 -1.60
C GLY A 266 -18.16 1.74 -0.72
N SER A 267 -17.93 2.68 0.20
CA SER A 267 -19.01 3.39 0.89
C SER A 267 -19.51 4.52 0.01
N TYR A 268 -20.28 4.19 -1.04
CA TYR A 268 -20.80 5.20 -1.97
C TYR A 268 -22.16 5.79 -1.58
N ASP A 269 -22.79 5.24 -0.52
CA ASP A 269 -24.00 5.81 0.07
C ASP A 269 -23.63 6.66 1.27
N VAL A 270 -23.44 7.96 1.00
CA VAL A 270 -23.03 8.96 2.00
C VAL A 270 -24.02 9.05 3.17
N LEU A 271 -25.30 8.76 2.95
CA LEU A 271 -26.33 8.80 4.00
C LEU A 271 -26.19 7.65 5.01
N SER A 272 -25.49 6.58 4.64
CA SER A 272 -25.21 5.43 5.51
C SER A 272 -23.91 5.57 6.31
N GLU A 273 -23.11 6.60 6.02
CA GLU A 273 -21.76 6.77 6.53
C GLU A 273 -21.70 7.07 8.03
N ARG A 274 -20.61 6.61 8.64
CA ARG A 274 -20.25 6.82 10.04
C ARG A 274 -18.74 7.03 10.12
N LEU A 275 -18.29 7.70 11.18
CA LEU A 275 -16.87 8.00 11.41
C LEU A 275 -16.22 8.72 10.23
N GLY A 276 -16.92 9.72 9.66
CA GLY A 276 -16.40 10.52 8.55
C GLY A 276 -16.16 9.71 7.26
N GLY A 277 -17.06 8.77 6.94
CA GLY A 277 -17.00 7.95 5.72
C GLY A 277 -16.15 6.69 5.84
N ALA A 278 -15.51 6.43 6.98
CA ALA A 278 -14.69 5.23 7.18
C ALA A 278 -15.53 3.93 7.20
N ILE A 279 -16.78 4.01 7.67
CA ILE A 279 -17.72 2.90 7.75
C ILE A 279 -19.04 3.32 7.10
N GLY A 280 -19.60 2.47 6.27
CA GLY A 280 -20.92 2.68 5.67
C GLY A 280 -21.46 1.38 5.08
N ASP A 281 -22.63 1.45 4.47
CA ASP A 281 -23.11 0.31 3.70
C ASP A 281 -22.19 0.04 2.52
N GLY A 282 -21.91 -1.24 2.28
CA GLY A 282 -21.17 -1.65 1.09
C GLY A 282 -22.01 -1.45 -0.16
N VAL A 283 -21.49 -0.65 -1.09
CA VAL A 283 -22.10 -0.41 -2.41
C VAL A 283 -21.16 -0.95 -3.47
N LEU A 284 -21.69 -1.82 -4.34
CA LEU A 284 -21.02 -2.26 -5.56
C LEU A 284 -21.65 -1.51 -6.75
N PHE A 285 -20.82 -0.99 -7.65
CA PHE A 285 -21.31 -0.47 -8.93
C PHE A 285 -20.78 -1.30 -10.09
N LYS A 286 -21.51 -1.25 -11.21
CA LYS A 286 -21.07 -1.75 -12.51
C LYS A 286 -21.18 -0.65 -13.56
N ALA A 287 -20.15 -0.49 -14.37
CA ALA A 287 -20.11 0.50 -15.44
C ALA A 287 -19.36 -0.02 -16.67
N GLU A 288 -19.59 0.58 -17.83
CA GLU A 288 -18.75 0.35 -19.01
C GLU A 288 -17.35 0.95 -18.76
N ARG A 289 -16.30 0.23 -19.14
CA ARG A 289 -14.91 0.55 -18.81
C ARG A 289 -14.47 1.92 -19.32
N GLN A 290 -14.72 2.25 -20.59
CA GLN A 290 -14.26 3.50 -21.17
C GLN A 290 -15.00 4.70 -20.56
N ALA A 291 -16.33 4.62 -20.43
CA ALA A 291 -17.14 5.62 -19.78
C ALA A 291 -16.69 5.88 -18.33
N TYR A 292 -16.34 4.81 -17.60
CA TYR A 292 -15.83 4.93 -16.24
C TYR A 292 -14.47 5.62 -16.15
N ILE A 293 -13.52 5.27 -17.03
CA ILE A 293 -12.21 5.94 -17.13
C ILE A 293 -12.40 7.44 -17.42
N ASP A 294 -13.27 7.76 -18.39
CA ASP A 294 -13.53 9.15 -18.79
C ASP A 294 -14.18 9.95 -17.65
N PHE A 295 -15.13 9.35 -16.92
CA PHE A 295 -15.74 9.95 -15.74
C PHE A 295 -14.71 10.21 -14.62
N CYS A 296 -13.85 9.24 -14.33
CA CYS A 296 -12.79 9.40 -13.33
C CYS A 296 -11.81 10.53 -13.69
N ASN A 297 -11.45 10.62 -14.97
CA ASN A 297 -10.61 11.70 -15.49
C ASN A 297 -11.27 13.08 -15.34
N GLN A 298 -12.58 13.18 -15.60
CA GLN A 298 -13.36 14.43 -15.41
C GLN A 298 -13.44 14.83 -13.93
N GLU A 299 -13.51 13.86 -13.04
CA GLU A 299 -13.48 14.08 -11.59
C GLU A 299 -12.06 14.39 -11.06
N GLY A 300 -11.05 14.45 -11.94
CA GLY A 300 -9.67 14.83 -11.62
C GLY A 300 -8.84 13.71 -10.99
N MET A 301 -9.31 12.46 -11.08
CA MET A 301 -8.59 11.29 -10.57
C MET A 301 -7.61 10.78 -11.61
N THR A 302 -6.44 10.30 -11.16
CA THR A 302 -5.52 9.54 -12.00
C THR A 302 -5.65 8.06 -11.68
N MET A 303 -5.69 7.21 -12.70
CA MET A 303 -5.80 5.76 -12.52
C MET A 303 -4.56 5.05 -13.05
N LEU A 304 -4.03 4.12 -12.27
CA LEU A 304 -2.97 3.19 -12.68
C LEU A 304 -3.63 1.85 -13.02
N GLY A 305 -3.61 1.47 -14.30
CA GLY A 305 -4.17 0.20 -14.80
C GLY A 305 -3.11 -0.89 -14.86
N TYR A 306 -3.47 -2.09 -14.41
CA TYR A 306 -2.63 -3.30 -14.47
C TYR A 306 -3.40 -4.38 -15.19
N GLN A 307 -2.96 -4.76 -16.39
CA GLN A 307 -3.65 -5.79 -17.18
C GLN A 307 -3.09 -7.17 -16.88
N LEU A 308 -3.98 -8.12 -16.63
CA LEU A 308 -3.64 -9.49 -16.25
C LEU A 308 -4.05 -10.46 -17.37
N ALA A 309 -3.07 -11.18 -17.91
CA ALA A 309 -3.33 -12.29 -18.82
C ALA A 309 -3.73 -13.52 -18.02
N LEU A 310 -4.91 -14.06 -18.30
CA LEU A 310 -5.51 -15.20 -17.62
C LEU A 310 -5.59 -16.39 -18.57
N SER A 311 -5.41 -17.60 -18.05
CA SER A 311 -5.80 -18.82 -18.77
C SER A 311 -7.32 -19.00 -18.77
N SER A 312 -7.85 -19.84 -19.65
CA SER A 312 -9.29 -20.11 -19.72
C SER A 312 -9.86 -20.67 -18.41
N GLU A 313 -9.08 -21.43 -17.64
CA GLU A 313 -9.49 -21.92 -16.32
C GLU A 313 -9.60 -20.77 -15.31
N GLN A 314 -8.64 -19.85 -15.35
CA GLN A 314 -8.59 -18.69 -14.47
C GLN A 314 -9.74 -17.73 -14.77
N GLU A 315 -10.06 -17.49 -16.05
CA GLU A 315 -11.23 -16.72 -16.46
C GLU A 315 -12.53 -17.31 -15.90
N LYS A 316 -12.71 -18.63 -16.04
CA LYS A 316 -13.91 -19.32 -15.53
C LYS A 316 -14.05 -19.17 -14.02
N ALA A 317 -12.94 -19.16 -13.28
CA ALA A 317 -12.95 -18.94 -11.84
C ALA A 317 -13.31 -17.48 -11.47
N VAL A 318 -12.81 -16.49 -12.22
CA VAL A 318 -13.25 -15.09 -12.10
C VAL A 318 -14.75 -14.97 -12.35
N GLU A 319 -15.25 -15.52 -13.46
CA GLU A 319 -16.66 -15.49 -13.84
C GLU A 319 -17.56 -16.14 -12.78
N THR A 320 -17.17 -17.31 -12.28
CA THR A 320 -17.90 -18.00 -11.20
C THR A 320 -18.00 -17.11 -9.97
N ARG A 321 -16.89 -16.46 -9.59
CA ARG A 321 -16.85 -15.61 -8.40
C ARG A 321 -17.65 -14.32 -8.56
N LEU A 322 -17.62 -13.71 -9.75
CA LEU A 322 -18.48 -12.57 -10.07
C LEU A 322 -19.96 -12.97 -9.99
N ALA A 323 -20.35 -14.13 -10.55
CA ALA A 323 -21.72 -14.63 -10.48
C ALA A 323 -22.18 -14.89 -9.02
N GLU A 324 -21.31 -15.42 -8.16
CA GLU A 324 -21.60 -15.55 -6.72
C GLU A 324 -21.86 -14.20 -6.06
N ILE A 325 -21.05 -13.19 -6.37
CA ILE A 325 -21.22 -11.83 -5.86
C ILE A 325 -22.57 -11.28 -6.35
N GLU A 326 -22.88 -11.44 -7.63
CA GLU A 326 -24.14 -10.98 -8.24
C GLU A 326 -25.39 -11.56 -7.55
N GLY A 327 -25.37 -12.84 -7.18
CA GLY A 327 -26.47 -13.48 -6.44
C GLY A 327 -26.77 -12.81 -5.08
N LEU A 328 -25.80 -12.09 -4.51
CA LEU A 328 -25.90 -11.40 -3.23
C LEU A 328 -26.36 -9.94 -3.36
N LEU A 329 -26.47 -9.40 -4.57
CA LEU A 329 -26.76 -7.99 -4.83
C LEU A 329 -28.26 -7.69 -4.80
N LEU A 330 -28.58 -6.47 -4.36
CA LEU A 330 -29.88 -5.80 -4.49
C LEU A 330 -29.66 -4.51 -5.28
N PRO A 331 -30.41 -4.27 -6.36
CA PRO A 331 -30.40 -2.97 -7.02
C PRO A 331 -30.66 -1.86 -6.01
N TRP A 332 -29.89 -0.78 -6.11
CA TRP A 332 -29.99 0.37 -5.23
C TRP A 332 -30.02 1.64 -6.06
N GLN A 333 -30.88 2.58 -5.67
CA GLN A 333 -30.99 3.88 -6.30
C GLN A 333 -30.38 4.93 -5.37
N PRO A 334 -29.31 5.63 -5.78
CA PRO A 334 -28.72 6.68 -4.99
C PRO A 334 -29.68 7.87 -4.88
N SER A 335 -29.66 8.55 -3.73
CA SER A 335 -30.43 9.78 -3.54
C SER A 335 -29.81 10.93 -4.35
N ALA A 336 -30.67 11.78 -4.94
CA ALA A 336 -30.27 13.03 -5.59
C ALA A 336 -29.92 14.15 -4.58
N GLU A 337 -29.95 13.85 -3.29
CA GLU A 337 -29.65 14.83 -2.24
C GLU A 337 -28.18 15.30 -2.31
N LYS A 338 -27.99 16.62 -2.17
CA LYS A 338 -26.67 17.27 -2.21
C LYS A 338 -25.94 17.17 -0.88
N VAL A 339 -25.51 15.95 -0.57
CA VAL A 339 -24.85 15.61 0.71
C VAL A 339 -23.32 15.63 0.65
N SER A 340 -22.75 15.73 -0.55
CA SER A 340 -21.30 15.86 -0.75
C SER A 340 -20.91 17.32 -0.96
N ARG A 341 -19.61 17.63 -0.95
CA ARG A 341 -19.09 18.98 -1.22
C ARG A 341 -17.96 18.93 -2.24
N ARG A 342 -17.91 19.94 -3.09
CA ARG A 342 -16.76 20.23 -3.98
C ARG A 342 -15.61 20.86 -3.19
N SER A 343 -14.45 20.98 -3.82
CA SER A 343 -13.27 21.65 -3.25
C SER A 343 -13.55 23.12 -2.87
N ASP A 344 -14.45 23.80 -3.58
CA ASP A 344 -14.90 25.17 -3.28
C ASP A 344 -15.97 25.25 -2.17
N GLY A 345 -16.32 24.11 -1.57
CA GLY A 345 -17.32 23.99 -0.51
C GLY A 345 -18.77 23.89 -0.99
N GLN A 346 -19.04 23.99 -2.30
CA GLN A 346 -20.41 23.95 -2.81
C GLN A 346 -21.04 22.56 -2.64
N PRO A 347 -22.30 22.48 -2.17
CA PRO A 347 -23.04 21.23 -2.07
C PRO A 347 -23.23 20.59 -3.44
N ILE A 348 -22.95 19.30 -3.51
CA ILE A 348 -23.10 18.47 -4.71
C ILE A 348 -23.73 17.14 -4.34
N GLU A 349 -24.41 16.53 -5.30
CA GLU A 349 -24.96 15.17 -5.20
C GLU A 349 -23.85 14.17 -4.86
N MET A 350 -24.21 13.07 -4.21
CA MET A 350 -23.23 12.01 -3.90
C MET A 350 -22.58 11.43 -5.16
N TYR A 351 -21.36 10.92 -5.03
CA TYR A 351 -20.58 10.38 -6.15
C TYR A 351 -21.34 9.26 -6.90
N ALA A 352 -22.03 8.36 -6.19
CA ALA A 352 -22.86 7.31 -6.80
C ALA A 352 -23.98 7.88 -7.69
N TYR A 353 -24.64 8.95 -7.26
CA TYR A 353 -25.71 9.59 -8.04
C TYR A 353 -25.14 10.15 -9.35
N ARG A 354 -24.04 10.90 -9.28
CA ARG A 354 -23.39 11.45 -10.49
C ARG A 354 -22.94 10.36 -11.45
N MET A 355 -22.31 9.30 -10.92
CA MET A 355 -21.87 8.16 -11.74
C MET A 355 -23.05 7.50 -12.46
N LYS A 356 -24.18 7.32 -11.79
CA LYS A 356 -25.38 6.81 -12.43
C LYS A 356 -25.87 7.72 -13.55
N GLU A 357 -26.02 9.03 -13.30
CA GLU A 357 -26.61 9.95 -14.27
C GLU A 357 -25.70 10.22 -15.48
N VAL A 358 -24.38 10.30 -15.26
CA VAL A 358 -23.42 10.65 -16.33
C VAL A 358 -23.05 9.44 -17.19
N ILE A 359 -22.85 8.26 -16.58
CA ILE A 359 -22.34 7.08 -17.30
C ILE A 359 -23.26 5.86 -17.22
N GLY A 360 -24.48 6.01 -16.69
CA GLY A 360 -25.45 4.92 -16.63
C GLY A 360 -25.05 3.78 -15.70
N ALA A 361 -24.22 4.03 -14.68
CA ALA A 361 -23.74 2.99 -13.79
C ALA A 361 -24.88 2.29 -13.02
N ALA A 362 -24.83 0.96 -12.97
CA ALA A 362 -25.75 0.16 -12.18
C ALA A 362 -25.21 -0.02 -10.77
N LEU A 363 -26.01 0.35 -9.76
CA LEU A 363 -25.59 0.40 -8.36
C LEU A 363 -26.34 -0.63 -7.52
N PHE A 364 -25.63 -1.24 -6.58
CA PHE A 364 -26.14 -2.35 -5.79
C PHE A 364 -25.68 -2.30 -4.33
N LYS A 365 -26.55 -2.76 -3.43
CA LYS A 365 -26.24 -3.07 -2.03
C LYS A 365 -26.16 -4.58 -1.85
N PHE A 366 -25.58 -5.05 -0.74
CA PHE A 366 -25.51 -6.48 -0.44
C PHE A 366 -26.63 -6.93 0.50
N LYS A 367 -27.32 -8.04 0.14
CA LYS A 367 -28.33 -8.70 1.01
C LYS A 367 -27.67 -9.23 2.29
N LYS A 368 -26.58 -9.95 2.10
CA LYS A 368 -25.78 -10.68 3.08
C LYS A 368 -24.38 -10.87 2.53
N SER A 369 -23.36 -10.77 3.37
CA SER A 369 -21.93 -11.05 3.12
C SER A 369 -21.10 -10.17 4.07
N LYS A 370 -19.80 -10.45 4.18
CA LYS A 370 -18.82 -9.51 4.72
C LYS A 370 -18.84 -8.15 4.01
N PHE A 371 -19.24 -8.12 2.73
CA PHE A 371 -19.36 -6.89 1.93
C PHE A 371 -20.62 -6.08 2.20
N LYS A 372 -21.48 -6.51 3.15
CA LYS A 372 -22.68 -5.74 3.53
C LYS A 372 -22.33 -4.41 4.18
N THR A 373 -21.33 -4.39 5.06
CA THR A 373 -20.78 -3.16 5.63
C THR A 373 -19.39 -2.93 5.06
N TYR A 374 -19.19 -1.77 4.43
CA TYR A 374 -17.86 -1.30 4.05
C TYR A 374 -17.13 -0.76 5.28
N PHE A 375 -15.87 -1.16 5.44
CA PHE A 375 -14.97 -0.56 6.40
C PHE A 375 -13.60 -0.39 5.76
N VAL A 376 -13.17 0.87 5.57
CA VAL A 376 -11.96 1.22 4.82
C VAL A 376 -10.70 0.49 5.29
N LEU A 377 -10.60 0.16 6.58
CA LEU A 377 -9.45 -0.51 7.17
C LEU A 377 -9.57 -2.05 7.23
N SER A 378 -10.69 -2.65 6.83
CA SER A 378 -10.85 -4.11 6.85
C SER A 378 -11.61 -4.67 5.65
N THR A 379 -12.94 -4.48 5.59
CA THR A 379 -13.75 -4.93 4.44
C THR A 379 -13.87 -3.78 3.45
N ASN A 380 -12.87 -3.65 2.57
CA ASN A 380 -12.74 -2.54 1.63
C ASN A 380 -12.68 -2.99 0.17
N CYS A 381 -12.43 -2.03 -0.73
CA CYS A 381 -12.31 -2.23 -2.18
C CYS A 381 -11.28 -3.30 -2.54
N VAL A 382 -10.12 -3.28 -1.88
CA VAL A 382 -9.04 -4.24 -2.12
C VAL A 382 -9.49 -5.66 -1.77
N LEU A 383 -10.21 -5.83 -0.65
CA LEU A 383 -10.73 -7.16 -0.28
C LEU A 383 -11.75 -7.69 -1.29
N LEU A 384 -12.54 -6.83 -1.93
CA LEU A 384 -13.46 -7.28 -2.98
C LEU A 384 -12.68 -7.71 -4.22
N ALA A 385 -11.80 -6.85 -4.74
CA ALA A 385 -10.98 -7.12 -5.91
C ALA A 385 -10.14 -8.40 -5.72
N ASP A 386 -9.47 -8.53 -4.58
CA ASP A 386 -8.72 -9.73 -4.21
C ASP A 386 -9.62 -10.97 -4.10
N SER A 387 -10.86 -10.83 -3.62
CA SER A 387 -11.77 -11.98 -3.56
C SER A 387 -12.22 -12.49 -4.93
N VAL A 388 -12.13 -11.66 -5.99
CA VAL A 388 -12.43 -12.04 -7.37
C VAL A 388 -11.18 -12.62 -8.02
N ILE A 389 -10.08 -11.88 -7.96
CA ILE A 389 -8.83 -12.24 -8.62
C ILE A 389 -8.18 -13.46 -7.94
N GLY A 390 -8.22 -13.53 -6.61
CA GLY A 390 -7.66 -14.65 -5.86
C GLY A 390 -8.31 -16.02 -6.14
N GLN A 391 -9.50 -16.06 -6.76
CA GLN A 391 -10.12 -17.32 -7.21
C GLN A 391 -9.53 -17.82 -8.52
N ALA A 392 -8.97 -16.94 -9.33
CA ALA A 392 -8.40 -17.25 -10.64
C ALA A 392 -7.09 -18.06 -10.54
N GLY A 393 -6.72 -18.61 -9.38
CA GLY A 393 -5.41 -19.21 -9.13
C GLY A 393 -4.24 -18.22 -9.26
N THR A 394 -4.51 -17.00 -9.73
CA THR A 394 -3.62 -15.87 -9.70
C THR A 394 -3.46 -15.54 -8.23
N ASP A 395 -2.27 -15.81 -7.71
CA ASP A 395 -1.88 -15.74 -6.31
C ASP A 395 -1.80 -14.29 -5.81
N VAL A 396 -2.84 -13.50 -6.12
CA VAL A 396 -2.72 -12.05 -6.18
C VAL A 396 -2.55 -11.48 -4.80
N LEU A 397 -3.13 -12.05 -3.74
CA LEU A 397 -2.67 -11.78 -2.38
C LEU A 397 -2.97 -12.91 -1.40
N GLY A 398 -1.94 -13.66 -1.01
CA GLY A 398 -1.88 -14.40 0.25
C GLY A 398 -1.78 -13.52 1.50
N LEU A 399 -2.20 -12.25 1.45
CA LEU A 399 -1.98 -11.32 2.55
C LEU A 399 -2.82 -11.70 3.76
N ARG A 400 -2.12 -11.94 4.87
CA ARG A 400 -2.74 -12.00 6.20
C ARG A 400 -2.73 -10.59 6.79
N GLY A 401 -3.90 -10.06 7.10
CA GLY A 401 -4.06 -8.77 7.78
C GLY A 401 -4.94 -7.79 7.00
N PHE A 402 -4.91 -6.53 7.42
CA PHE A 402 -5.62 -5.43 6.76
C PHE A 402 -4.85 -4.97 5.52
N ILE A 403 -5.55 -4.81 4.40
CA ILE A 403 -4.94 -4.54 3.09
C ILE A 403 -5.30 -3.12 2.64
N ALA A 404 -4.29 -2.33 2.30
CA ALA A 404 -4.47 -1.01 1.69
C ALA A 404 -4.29 -1.09 0.17
N PRO A 405 -4.87 -0.13 -0.59
CA PRO A 405 -4.68 -0.02 -2.04
C PRO A 405 -3.20 -0.03 -2.45
N GLY A 406 -2.34 0.66 -1.71
CA GLY A 406 -0.91 0.65 -2.00
C GLY A 406 -0.22 -0.69 -1.76
N THR A 407 -0.72 -1.54 -0.87
CA THR A 407 -0.23 -2.93 -0.78
C THR A 407 -0.54 -3.69 -2.06
N TYR A 408 -1.76 -3.52 -2.60
CA TYR A 408 -2.17 -4.11 -3.88
C TYR A 408 -1.31 -3.60 -5.04
N GLN A 409 -1.12 -2.28 -5.08
CA GLN A 409 -0.31 -1.64 -6.11
C GLN A 409 1.14 -2.12 -6.08
N SER A 410 1.78 -2.14 -4.91
CA SER A 410 3.15 -2.61 -4.77
C SER A 410 3.32 -4.07 -5.23
N TYR A 411 2.30 -4.90 -5.00
CA TYR A 411 2.29 -6.27 -5.49
C TYR A 411 2.23 -6.30 -7.02
N LEU A 412 1.27 -5.59 -7.62
CA LEU A 412 1.09 -5.56 -9.08
C LEU A 412 2.31 -4.98 -9.79
N ASP A 413 2.93 -3.96 -9.20
CA ASP A 413 4.21 -3.39 -9.64
C ASP A 413 5.31 -4.46 -9.65
N GLN A 414 5.45 -5.23 -8.56
CA GLN A 414 6.46 -6.30 -8.47
C GLN A 414 6.19 -7.45 -9.44
N GLU A 415 4.93 -7.89 -9.57
CA GLU A 415 4.58 -8.94 -10.52
C GLU A 415 4.86 -8.51 -11.95
N TYR A 416 4.59 -7.26 -12.31
CA TYR A 416 4.89 -6.78 -13.66
C TYR A 416 6.39 -6.93 -13.99
N GLU A 417 7.30 -6.70 -13.05
CA GLU A 417 8.75 -6.79 -13.31
C GLU A 417 9.27 -8.23 -13.51
N LYS A 418 8.53 -9.25 -13.06
CA LYS A 418 8.93 -10.65 -13.29
C LYS A 418 8.78 -11.03 -14.77
N THR A 419 9.72 -11.81 -15.30
CA THR A 419 9.72 -12.23 -16.71
C THR A 419 8.45 -12.98 -17.10
N HIS A 420 8.05 -13.94 -16.27
CA HIS A 420 6.86 -14.77 -16.48
C HIS A 420 5.84 -14.48 -15.38
N SER A 421 5.02 -13.44 -15.57
CA SER A 421 3.93 -13.13 -14.65
C SER A 421 2.61 -12.88 -15.36
N LEU A 422 1.55 -12.96 -14.57
CA LEU A 422 0.19 -12.67 -15.01
C LEU A 422 0.01 -11.20 -15.38
N VAL A 423 0.74 -10.29 -14.74
CA VAL A 423 0.65 -8.86 -15.02
C VAL A 423 1.51 -8.55 -16.26
N VAL A 424 0.84 -8.31 -17.37
CA VAL A 424 1.47 -8.16 -18.70
C VAL A 424 1.52 -6.71 -19.17
N ALA A 425 0.74 -5.82 -18.58
CA ALA A 425 0.81 -4.40 -18.88
C ALA A 425 0.55 -3.50 -17.68
N LYS A 426 1.14 -2.30 -17.75
CA LYS A 426 0.88 -1.16 -16.87
C LYS A 426 0.47 0.03 -17.71
N ASN A 427 -0.60 0.70 -17.32
CA ASN A 427 -1.15 1.86 -17.99
C ASN A 427 -1.35 3.00 -16.98
N ILE A 428 -1.25 4.24 -17.43
CA ILE A 428 -1.72 5.41 -16.69
C ILE A 428 -2.82 6.13 -17.47
N TYR A 429 -3.97 6.29 -16.82
CA TYR A 429 -5.04 7.18 -17.25
C TYR A 429 -4.87 8.46 -16.45
N TYR A 430 -4.04 9.35 -17.00
CA TYR A 430 -3.65 10.59 -16.34
C TYR A 430 -4.78 11.61 -16.43
N ARG A 431 -5.09 12.22 -15.29
CA ARG A 431 -6.12 13.25 -15.18
C ARG A 431 -5.90 14.38 -16.18
N LYS A 432 -7.00 15.00 -16.61
CA LYS A 432 -6.91 16.31 -17.26
C LYS A 432 -6.63 17.37 -16.18
N GLU A 433 -5.75 18.32 -16.48
CA GLU A 433 -5.63 19.52 -15.64
C GLU A 433 -7.01 20.19 -15.57
N LYS A 434 -7.44 20.56 -14.36
CA LYS A 434 -8.65 21.38 -14.20
C LYS A 434 -8.34 22.75 -14.81
N SER A 435 -8.90 23.02 -15.99
CA SER A 435 -8.86 24.33 -16.65
C SER A 435 -9.55 25.40 -15.83
#